data_AF-A0A7Z0WLC8-F1
#
_entry.id   AF-A0A7Z0WLC8-F1
#
_cell.length_a   1.000
_cell.length_b   1.000
_cell.length_c   1.000
_cell.angle_alpha   90.00
_cell.angle_beta   90.00
_cell.angle_gamma   90.00
#
_symmetry.space_group_name_H-M   'P 1'
#
loop_
_entity.id
_entity.type
_entity.pdbx_description
1 polymer ?
#
loop_
_entity_poly.entity_id
_entity_poly.type
_entity_poly.pdbx_seq_one_letter_code
_entity_poly.pdbx_strand_id
1 'polypeptide(L)'
;MSVPVEPQWYVVIEENAGSGQGLRWNLMRNIPAASAEQADQLSREWARNYRPRHPASPKRRTIYRIGDTSWLVLLTGISGQTFPFRVSVAQWYGTYPD
;
A
#
# COMPACT_ATOMS: atom_id res chain seq x y z
N MET A 1 -29.46 12.39 10.07
CA MET A 1 -29.47 12.75 8.64
C MET A 1 -28.19 12.24 8.03
N SER A 2 -28.27 11.24 7.16
CA SER A 2 -27.11 10.75 6.42
C SER A 2 -26.85 11.70 5.26
N VAL A 3 -25.80 12.52 5.37
CA VAL A 3 -25.28 13.21 4.18
C VAL A 3 -24.75 12.10 3.25
N PRO A 4 -25.13 12.04 1.96
CA PRO A 4 -24.50 11.10 1.05
C PRO A 4 -23.00 11.42 1.03
N VAL A 5 -22.20 10.57 1.64
CA VAL A 5 -20.75 10.65 1.51
C VAL A 5 -20.46 10.04 0.15
N GLU A 6 -19.99 10.86 -0.78
CA GLU A 6 -19.45 10.36 -2.04
C GLU A 6 -18.48 9.21 -1.73
N PRO A 7 -18.48 8.13 -2.53
CA PRO A 7 -17.60 6.99 -2.28
C PRO A 7 -16.15 7.48 -2.24
N GLN A 8 -15.58 7.53 -1.05
CA GLN A 8 -14.25 8.08 -0.86
C GLN A 8 -13.24 6.96 -1.11
N TRP A 9 -12.51 7.09 -2.22
CA TRP A 9 -11.51 6.12 -2.61
C TRP A 9 -10.16 6.48 -2.01
N TYR A 10 -9.37 5.44 -1.77
CA TYR A 10 -8.04 5.58 -1.18
C TYR A 10 -7.06 4.62 -1.84
N VAL A 11 -5.79 5.02 -1.84
CA VAL A 11 -4.65 4.10 -1.97
C VAL A 11 -4.07 3.89 -0.58
N VAL A 12 -4.00 2.64 -0.17
CA VAL A 12 -3.43 2.20 1.11
C VAL A 12 -2.06 1.60 0.85
N ILE A 13 -1.07 2.02 1.64
CA ILE A 13 0.28 1.47 1.62
C ILE A 13 0.58 0.85 2.97
N GLU A 14 0.95 -0.44 2.94
CA GLU A 14 1.32 -1.19 4.13
C GLU A 14 2.75 -1.70 4.01
N GLU A 15 3.52 -1.58 5.08
CA GLU A 15 4.84 -2.18 5.18
C GLU A 15 4.80 -3.36 6.14
N ASN A 16 5.52 -4.43 5.78
CA ASN A 16 5.73 -5.50 6.73
C ASN A 16 6.82 -5.06 7.73
N ALA A 17 6.46 -4.92 9.00
CA ALA A 17 7.42 -4.60 10.06
C ALA A 17 7.39 -5.66 11.15
N GLY A 18 8.57 -5.92 11.73
CA GLY A 18 8.78 -6.92 12.76
C GLY A 18 9.88 -7.91 12.38
N SER A 19 10.14 -8.86 13.28
CA SER A 19 11.09 -9.95 13.09
C SER A 19 10.52 -11.25 13.67
N GLY A 20 10.93 -12.40 13.12
CA GLY A 20 10.49 -13.71 13.58
C GLY A 20 8.96 -13.85 13.57
N GLN A 21 8.38 -14.27 14.70
CA GLN A 21 6.93 -14.44 14.86
C GLN A 21 6.15 -13.11 14.97
N GLY A 22 6.83 -11.96 15.02
CA GLY A 22 6.21 -10.64 15.16
C GLY A 22 6.01 -9.88 13.85
N LEU A 23 6.16 -10.53 12.68
CA LEU A 23 5.91 -9.92 11.37
C LEU A 23 4.43 -9.51 11.25
N ARG A 24 4.18 -8.21 11.13
CA ARG A 24 2.84 -7.65 10.94
C ARG A 24 2.84 -6.61 9.83
N TRP A 25 1.73 -6.53 9.11
CA TRP A 25 1.48 -5.44 8.18
C TRP A 25 1.04 -4.22 8.98
N ASN A 26 1.72 -3.09 8.80
CA ASN A 26 1.33 -1.83 9.40
C ASN A 26 0.93 -0.87 8.29
N LEU A 27 -0.20 -0.21 8.46
CA LEU A 27 -0.64 0.87 7.60
C LEU A 27 0.34 2.05 7.73
N MET A 28 1.00 2.39 6.63
CA MET A 28 1.97 3.49 6.58
C MET A 28 1.38 4.76 6.01
N ARG A 29 0.51 4.63 4.99
CA ARG A 29 -0.15 5.76 4.32
C ARG A 29 -1.53 5.38 3.80
N ASN A 30 -2.45 6.33 3.86
CA ASN A 30 -3.69 6.36 3.10
C ASN A 30 -3.71 7.64 2.26
N ILE A 31 -3.83 7.50 0.94
CA ILE A 31 -3.87 8.64 0.01
C ILE A 31 -5.29 8.73 -0.56
N PRO A 32 -6.02 9.84 -0.36
CA PRO A 32 -7.35 9.99 -0.92
C PRO A 32 -7.30 10.08 -2.46
N ALA A 33 -8.34 9.57 -3.10
CA ALA A 33 -8.59 9.64 -4.53
C ALA A 33 -10.06 10.03 -4.78
N ALA A 34 -10.28 10.83 -5.81
CA ALA A 34 -11.60 11.32 -6.20
C ALA A 34 -12.46 10.27 -6.89
N SER A 35 -11.86 9.21 -7.45
CA SER A 35 -12.58 8.11 -8.11
C SER A 35 -11.83 6.78 -8.02
N ALA A 36 -12.52 5.69 -8.37
CA ALA A 36 -11.92 4.36 -8.45
C ALA A 36 -10.77 4.32 -9.49
N GLU A 37 -10.98 4.95 -10.64
CA GLU A 37 -9.99 5.04 -11.73
C GLU A 37 -8.76 5.82 -11.29
N GLN A 38 -8.95 6.94 -10.59
CA GLN A 38 -7.84 7.71 -10.04
C GLN A 38 -7.10 6.90 -8.97
N ALA A 39 -7.81 6.18 -8.10
CA ALA A 39 -7.19 5.34 -7.08
C ALA A 39 -6.36 4.20 -7.70
N ASP A 40 -6.89 3.57 -8.75
CA ASP A 40 -6.17 2.54 -9.50
C ASP A 40 -4.92 3.10 -10.20
N GLN A 41 -4.99 4.29 -10.81
CA GLN A 41 -3.82 4.97 -11.35
C GLN A 41 -2.77 5.27 -10.27
N LEU A 42 -3.20 5.88 -9.16
CA LEU A 42 -2.32 6.19 -8.04
C LEU A 42 -1.70 4.92 -7.45
N SER A 43 -2.43 3.81 -7.38
CA SER A 43 -1.91 2.54 -6.85
C SER A 43 -0.71 2.04 -7.66
N ARG A 44 -0.76 2.14 -8.98
CA ARG A 44 0.35 1.80 -9.89
C ARG A 44 1.55 2.73 -9.69
N GLU A 45 1.29 4.03 -9.54
CA GLU A 45 2.33 5.02 -9.31
C GLU A 45 3.05 4.78 -7.98
N TRP A 46 2.29 4.55 -6.90
CA TRP A 46 2.83 4.24 -5.59
C TRP A 46 3.59 2.90 -5.58
N ALA A 47 3.09 1.86 -6.25
CA ALA A 47 3.82 0.59 -6.36
C ALA A 47 5.21 0.78 -7.01
N ARG A 48 5.33 1.67 -8.00
CA ARG A 48 6.59 1.96 -8.71
C ARG A 48 7.52 2.91 -7.97
N ASN A 49 6.97 3.86 -7.21
CA ASN A 49 7.74 5.01 -6.72
C ASN A 49 7.85 5.09 -5.19
N TYR A 50 6.99 4.41 -4.43
CA TYR A 50 7.05 4.42 -2.97
C TYR A 50 8.43 4.01 -2.46
N ARG A 51 8.96 4.73 -1.48
CA ARG A 51 10.25 4.47 -0.83
C ARG A 51 10.02 4.20 0.66
N PRO A 52 9.95 2.93 1.08
CA PRO A 52 9.86 2.57 2.49
C PRO A 52 11.15 2.95 3.24
N ARG A 53 11.09 2.95 4.57
CA ARG A 53 12.25 3.30 5.42
C ARG A 53 13.43 2.34 5.21
N HIS A 54 13.14 1.07 4.98
CA HIS A 54 14.13 0.06 4.62
C HIS A 54 13.70 -0.68 3.33
N PRO A 55 14.66 -0.97 2.43
CA PRO A 55 16.08 -0.66 2.52
C PRO A 55 16.36 0.80 2.11
N ALA A 56 17.38 1.43 2.73
CA ALA A 56 17.80 2.78 2.37
C ALA A 56 18.34 2.89 0.92
N SER A 57 18.80 1.78 0.34
CA SER A 57 19.32 1.70 -1.02
C SER A 57 18.88 0.40 -1.69
N PRO A 58 17.67 0.35 -2.27
CA PRO A 58 17.20 -0.83 -2.99
C PRO A 58 18.02 -1.04 -4.26
N LYS A 59 18.46 -2.28 -4.50
CA LYS A 59 19.14 -2.70 -5.75
C LYS A 59 18.19 -3.20 -6.81
N ARG A 60 17.04 -3.74 -6.38
CA ARG A 60 16.00 -4.24 -7.27
C ARG A 60 14.63 -4.00 -6.67
N ARG A 61 13.65 -3.70 -7.53
CA ARG A 61 12.23 -3.63 -7.21
C ARG A 61 11.50 -4.63 -8.10
N THR A 62 10.81 -5.58 -7.49
CA THR A 62 9.94 -6.51 -8.20
C THR A 62 8.50 -6.23 -7.79
N ILE A 63 7.61 -6.08 -8.76
CA ILE A 63 6.21 -5.71 -8.54
C ILE A 63 5.34 -6.86 -9.06
N TYR A 64 4.49 -7.40 -8.19
CA TYR A 64 3.47 -8.39 -8.52
C TYR A 64 2.10 -7.75 -8.41
N ARG A 65 1.21 -8.10 -9.33
CA ARG A 65 -0.22 -7.80 -9.19
C ARG A 65 -0.88 -8.94 -8.40
N ILE A 66 -1.71 -8.59 -7.41
CA ILE A 66 -2.50 -9.54 -6.61
C ILE A 66 -3.96 -9.15 -6.75
N GLY A 67 -4.75 -10.03 -7.36
CA GLY A 67 -6.13 -9.71 -7.74
C GLY A 67 -6.19 -8.46 -8.64
N ASP A 68 -7.30 -7.75 -8.58
CA ASP A 68 -7.53 -6.64 -9.50
C ASP A 68 -6.97 -5.30 -9.00
N THR A 69 -6.91 -5.11 -7.69
CA THR A 69 -6.72 -3.80 -7.06
C THR A 69 -5.50 -3.68 -6.16
N SER A 70 -4.67 -4.72 -6.07
CA SER A 70 -3.55 -4.77 -5.13
C SER A 70 -2.22 -5.14 -5.79
N TRP A 71 -1.15 -4.64 -5.21
CA TRP A 71 0.22 -4.84 -5.63
C TRP A 71 1.07 -5.29 -4.45
N LEU A 72 1.87 -6.34 -4.64
CA LEU A 72 2.95 -6.70 -3.72
C LEU A 72 4.27 -6.28 -4.34
N VAL A 73 5.02 -5.47 -3.62
CA VAL A 73 6.32 -4.97 -4.06
C VAL A 73 7.40 -5.52 -3.16
N LEU A 74 8.41 -6.14 -3.77
CA LEU A 74 9.61 -6.62 -3.08
C LEU A 74 10.79 -5.71 -3.43
N LEU A 75 11.33 -5.02 -2.43
CA LEU A 75 12.61 -4.33 -2.57
C LEU A 75 13.74 -5.24 -2.09
N THR A 76 14.72 -5.51 -2.95
CA THR A 76 15.94 -6.24 -2.57
C THR A 76 17.03 -5.24 -2.21
N GLY A 77 17.56 -5.33 -1.00
CA GLY A 77 18.69 -4.51 -0.52
C GLY A 77 20.05 -5.03 -1.01
N ILE A 78 21.12 -4.36 -0.58
CA ILE A 78 22.51 -4.67 -0.98
C ILE A 78 22.93 -6.08 -0.54
N SER A 79 22.51 -6.51 0.66
CA SER A 79 22.81 -7.84 1.23
C SER A 79 21.90 -8.96 0.70
N GLY A 80 21.06 -8.69 -0.31
CA GLY A 80 20.10 -9.66 -0.85
C GLY A 80 18.82 -9.83 -0.01
N GLN A 81 18.73 -9.19 1.16
CA GLN A 81 17.51 -9.17 1.98
C GLN A 81 16.35 -8.49 1.24
N THR A 82 15.13 -9.00 1.44
CA THR A 82 13.91 -8.49 0.83
C THR A 82 13.05 -7.74 1.85
N PHE A 83 12.47 -6.63 1.40
CA PHE A 83 11.61 -5.77 2.19
C PHE A 83 10.29 -5.60 1.43
N PRO A 84 9.25 -6.36 1.82
CA PRO A 84 7.98 -6.33 1.13
C PRO A 84 7.13 -5.14 1.61
N PHE A 85 6.49 -4.46 0.67
CA PHE A 85 5.37 -3.55 0.96
C PHE A 85 4.19 -3.85 0.02
N ARG A 86 2.99 -3.46 0.44
CA ARG A 86 1.76 -3.62 -0.35
C ARG A 86 1.17 -2.27 -0.68
N VAL A 87 0.53 -2.20 -1.84
CA VAL A 87 -0.25 -1.05 -2.29
C VAL A 87 -1.60 -1.56 -2.75
N SER A 88 -2.69 -1.06 -2.17
CA SER A 88 -4.05 -1.52 -2.45
C SER A 88 -4.99 -0.34 -2.66
N VAL A 89 -5.92 -0.48 -3.60
CA VAL A 89 -7.09 0.41 -3.67
C VAL A 89 -8.09 0.01 -2.60
N ALA A 90 -8.60 0.98 -1.87
CA ALA A 90 -9.62 0.81 -0.85
C ALA A 90 -10.77 1.80 -1.08
N GLN A 91 -11.98 1.38 -0.71
CA GLN A 91 -13.13 2.26 -0.59
C GLN A 91 -13.40 2.45 0.91
N TRP A 92 -13.55 3.70 1.34
CA TRP A 92 -13.97 3.96 2.71
C TRP A 92 -15.46 3.64 2.86
N TYR A 93 -15.76 2.77 3.83
CA TYR A 93 -17.12 2.28 4.07
C TYR A 93 -17.79 2.95 5.28
N GLY A 94 -17.00 3.53 6.19
CA GLY A 94 -17.49 4.18 7.40
C GLY A 94 -16.47 4.16 8.53
N THR A 95 -16.81 4.80 9.64
CA THR A 95 -16.09 4.70 10.92
C THR A 95 -17.09 4.28 11.98
N TYR A 96 -16.75 3.25 12.76
CA TYR A 96 -17.61 2.73 13.81
C TYR A 96 -16.90 2.92 15.16
N PRO A 97 -17.64 3.22 16.24
CA PRO A 97 -17.08 3.14 17.58
C PRO A 97 -16.77 1.67 17.94
N ASP A 98 -15.69 1.46 18.68
CA ASP A 98 -15.32 0.16 19.28
C ASP A 98 -16.24 -0.23 20.45
#